data_AF-A0A1M5MV19-F1
#
_entry.id   AF-A0A1M5MV19-F1
#
_cell.length_a   1.000
_cell.length_b   1.000
_cell.length_c   1.000
_cell.angle_alpha   90.00
_cell.angle_beta   90.00
_cell.angle_gamma   90.00
#
_symmetry.space_group_name_H-M   'P 1'
#
loop_
_entity.id
_entity.type
_entity.pdbx_description
1 polymer ?
#
loop_
_entity_poly.entity_id
_entity_poly.type
_entity_poly.pdbx_seq_one_letter_code
_entity_poly.pdbx_strand_id
1 'polypeptide(L)'
;MRKINYPTDIATFSDEYYNSLLKTTEGEINHFLSGIPLIFPPITFKDLVTENFEDLIGYSYLLETYFSSKSPTEVERFKSLFNYSKNQPFIADFFMNKKDDLEMKTCFYCNIDFINSFNDIGEYENEIDFINKATLEELKIILGGKKAESVYKELRIKNISKFDELKTIKGIGKETIKDIKLIKLDDLKKYKNHFTLDHFMPQSKYPYFSLNLFNLIPSCYSCNSKFKGAMVFKDIDNLKYLSPSSNLFSLNSEIGFKLYFNTKGKRLETKIKNTRILNDIRVDFENMGSVKEFDVYLDMFKLKGRYVYHKNEAMKLVKKRKDYPDSELNEIAKLTGRHVLDIKKDIFGSLIFNDDEKNEPFAKYKREIAEQLGLL
;
A
#
# COMPACT_ATOMS: atom_id res chain seq x y z
N MET A 1 -10.63 4.20 -4.01
CA MET A 1 -9.34 4.85 -3.69
C MET A 1 -9.21 4.82 -2.18
N ARG A 2 -8.02 4.71 -1.60
CA ARG A 2 -7.91 4.44 -0.15
C ARG A 2 -7.21 5.58 0.57
N LYS A 3 -7.72 5.91 1.75
CA LYS A 3 -7.02 6.71 2.76
C LYS A 3 -5.98 5.81 3.45
N ILE A 4 -4.85 6.38 3.83
CA ILE A 4 -3.89 5.74 4.75
C ILE A 4 -4.45 5.93 6.17
N ASN A 5 -4.71 4.82 6.85
CA ASN A 5 -5.13 4.83 8.24
C ASN A 5 -3.87 4.76 9.11
N TYR A 6 -3.38 5.90 9.57
CA TYR A 6 -2.27 5.94 10.52
C TYR A 6 -2.73 5.45 11.90
N PRO A 7 -1.82 4.89 12.71
CA PRO A 7 -2.12 4.49 14.09
C PRO A 7 -2.68 5.64 14.93
N THR A 8 -3.49 5.31 15.94
CA THR A 8 -4.08 6.29 16.87
C THR A 8 -3.01 7.15 17.56
N ASP A 9 -1.88 6.54 17.95
CA ASP A 9 -0.71 7.27 18.47
C ASP A 9 0.21 7.72 17.31
N ILE A 10 -0.28 8.71 16.56
CA ILE A 10 0.42 9.27 15.41
C ILE A 10 1.72 9.99 15.79
N ALA A 11 1.81 10.50 17.02
CA ALA A 11 2.98 11.20 17.52
C ALA A 11 4.15 10.21 17.66
N THR A 12 3.93 9.09 18.35
CA THR A 12 4.94 8.02 18.47
C THR A 12 5.32 7.47 17.10
N PHE A 13 4.34 7.22 16.22
CA PHE A 13 4.61 6.75 14.86
C PHE A 13 5.51 7.72 14.06
N SER A 14 5.25 9.02 14.19
CA SER A 14 6.02 10.07 13.51
C SER A 14 7.42 10.22 14.11
N ASP A 15 7.56 10.06 15.42
CA ASP A 15 8.87 10.06 16.10
C ASP A 15 9.72 8.85 15.68
N GLU A 16 9.12 7.67 15.56
CA GLU A 16 9.81 6.48 15.04
C GLU A 16 10.29 6.70 13.59
N TYR A 17 9.45 7.31 12.75
CA TYR A 17 9.84 7.69 11.39
C TYR A 17 11.02 8.68 11.41
N TYR A 18 10.91 9.76 12.18
CA TYR A 18 11.96 10.75 12.33
C TYR A 18 13.29 10.12 12.77
N ASN A 19 13.22 9.19 13.70
CA ASN A 19 14.37 8.49 14.24
C ASN A 19 15.03 7.56 13.21
N SER A 20 14.27 7.00 12.26
CA SER A 20 14.83 6.14 11.21
C SER A 20 15.64 6.90 10.16
N LEU A 21 15.41 8.20 9.99
CA LEU A 21 16.10 9.00 8.98
C LEU A 21 17.59 9.21 9.28
N LEU A 22 18.38 9.27 8.21
CA LEU A 22 19.74 9.78 8.21
C LEU A 22 19.71 11.31 8.28
N LYS A 23 20.14 11.85 9.43
CA LYS A 23 19.99 13.28 9.80
C LYS A 23 21.26 14.12 9.64
N THR A 24 22.15 13.77 8.71
CA THR A 24 23.46 14.46 8.55
C THR A 24 23.35 15.93 8.16
N THR A 25 22.25 16.34 7.51
CA THR A 25 22.01 17.72 7.05
C THR A 25 21.06 18.51 7.94
N GLU A 26 20.54 17.92 9.02
CA GLU A 26 19.53 18.52 9.90
C GLU A 26 19.96 19.89 10.43
N GLY A 27 21.19 20.01 10.96
CA GLY A 27 21.70 21.26 11.53
C GLY A 27 21.77 22.40 10.51
N GLU A 28 22.15 22.08 9.27
CA GLU A 28 22.19 23.08 8.17
C GLU A 28 20.77 23.48 7.75
N ILE A 29 19.84 22.53 7.66
CA ILE A 29 18.43 22.81 7.36
C ILE A 29 17.85 23.74 8.44
N ASN A 30 18.01 23.40 9.72
CA ASN A 30 17.54 24.21 10.84
C ASN A 30 18.14 25.61 10.83
N HIS A 31 19.40 25.75 10.45
CA HIS A 31 20.02 27.06 10.27
C HIS A 31 19.32 27.89 9.17
N PHE A 32 19.04 27.31 8.00
CA PHE A 32 18.28 27.98 6.94
C PHE A 32 16.87 28.40 7.40
N LEU A 33 16.18 27.50 8.12
CA LEU A 33 14.82 27.73 8.61
C LEU A 33 14.76 28.81 9.69
N SER A 34 15.80 28.94 10.52
CA SER A 34 15.89 30.01 11.54
C SER A 34 15.87 31.43 10.95
N GLY A 35 16.17 31.58 9.65
CA GLY A 35 16.12 32.85 8.93
C GLY A 35 14.71 33.28 8.51
N ILE A 36 13.70 32.41 8.65
CA ILE A 36 12.31 32.72 8.35
C ILE A 36 11.79 33.74 9.39
N PRO A 37 11.16 34.86 8.99
CA PRO A 37 10.69 35.87 9.92
C PRO A 37 9.75 35.30 10.99
N LEU A 38 9.90 35.78 12.24
CA LEU A 38 9.11 35.38 13.44
C LEU A 38 7.60 35.66 13.37
N ILE A 39 7.11 36.20 12.25
CA ILE A 39 5.68 36.33 11.98
C ILE A 39 5.06 34.93 11.78
N PHE A 40 5.89 33.92 11.50
CA PHE A 40 5.50 32.51 11.42
C PHE A 40 6.02 31.74 12.63
N PRO A 41 5.32 30.68 13.08
CA PRO A 41 5.88 29.73 14.04
C PRO A 41 7.24 29.23 13.53
N PRO A 42 8.26 29.16 14.38
CA PRO A 42 9.55 28.62 13.98
C PRO A 42 9.36 27.17 13.52
N ILE A 43 9.83 26.86 12.32
CA ILE A 43 9.79 25.51 11.75
C ILE A 43 11.18 24.88 11.79
N THR A 44 11.21 23.58 12.06
CA THR A 44 12.41 22.76 12.14
C THR A 44 12.42 21.69 11.06
N PHE A 45 13.56 21.04 10.88
CA PHE A 45 13.68 19.86 10.04
C PHE A 45 12.71 18.76 10.46
N LYS A 46 12.54 18.55 11.78
CA LYS A 46 11.57 17.57 12.32
C LYS A 46 10.18 17.89 11.81
N ASP A 47 9.73 19.14 11.96
CA ASP A 47 8.41 19.58 11.51
C ASP A 47 8.24 19.35 9.99
N LEU A 48 9.25 19.68 9.18
CA LEU A 48 9.20 19.43 7.74
C LEU A 48 9.06 17.95 7.37
N VAL A 49 9.56 17.02 8.18
CA VAL A 49 9.51 15.58 7.87
C VAL A 49 8.38 14.83 8.58
N THR A 50 7.79 15.37 9.64
CA THR A 50 6.74 14.71 10.42
C THR A 50 5.39 15.42 10.45
N GLU A 51 5.28 16.67 10.02
CA GLU A 51 3.97 17.33 10.01
C GLU A 51 3.05 16.76 8.94
N ASN A 52 1.74 16.83 9.24
CA ASN A 52 0.69 16.26 8.41
C ASN A 52 0.61 16.93 7.03
N PHE A 53 -0.16 16.32 6.14
CA PHE A 53 -0.23 16.77 4.74
C PHE A 53 -0.82 18.18 4.58
N GLU A 54 -1.78 18.57 5.44
CA GLU A 54 -2.38 19.90 5.43
C GLU A 54 -1.34 20.99 5.77
N ASP A 55 -0.48 20.72 6.74
CA ASP A 55 0.59 21.64 7.14
C ASP A 55 1.64 21.80 6.03
N LEU A 56 1.89 20.77 5.21
CA LEU A 56 2.77 20.91 4.03
C LEU A 56 2.27 21.92 3.02
N ILE A 57 0.94 22.04 2.84
CA ILE A 57 0.36 23.05 1.97
C ILE A 57 0.71 24.43 2.53
N GLY A 58 0.53 24.64 3.84
CA GLY A 58 0.92 25.89 4.52
C GLY A 58 2.42 26.18 4.39
N TYR A 59 3.28 25.19 4.65
CA TYR A 59 4.73 25.32 4.52
C TYR A 59 5.17 25.60 3.09
N SER A 60 4.44 25.12 2.08
CA SER A 60 4.77 25.40 0.68
C SER A 60 4.67 26.89 0.37
N TYR A 61 3.59 27.55 0.80
CA TYR A 61 3.41 29.00 0.63
C TYR A 61 4.42 29.80 1.43
N LEU A 62 4.70 29.38 2.66
CA LEU A 62 5.70 29.99 3.52
C LEU A 62 7.09 29.95 2.88
N LEU A 63 7.53 28.77 2.44
CA LEU A 63 8.85 28.57 1.84
C LEU A 63 8.94 29.26 0.47
N GLU A 64 7.91 29.20 -0.37
CA GLU A 64 7.86 29.95 -1.63
C GLU A 64 8.01 31.46 -1.39
N THR A 65 7.31 32.01 -0.40
CA THR A 65 7.41 33.43 -0.02
C THR A 65 8.80 33.77 0.51
N TYR A 66 9.32 32.97 1.45
CA TYR A 66 10.65 33.18 2.04
C TYR A 66 11.77 33.13 0.99
N PHE A 67 11.70 32.19 0.05
CA PHE A 67 12.70 32.03 -0.99
C PHE A 67 12.53 32.99 -2.17
N SER A 68 11.39 33.66 -2.31
CA SER A 68 11.16 34.66 -3.38
C SER A 68 12.15 35.82 -3.36
N SER A 69 12.72 36.14 -2.19
CA SER A 69 13.71 37.20 -2.01
C SER A 69 15.15 36.69 -1.90
N LYS A 70 15.41 35.38 -2.11
CA LYS A 70 16.74 34.75 -1.99
C LYS A 70 17.36 34.52 -3.36
N SER A 71 18.69 34.40 -3.41
CA SER A 71 19.36 34.08 -4.68
C SER A 71 19.06 32.65 -5.14
N PRO A 72 19.01 32.37 -6.45
CA PRO A 72 18.79 31.01 -6.96
C PRO A 72 19.77 29.99 -6.39
N THR A 73 21.02 30.38 -6.16
CA THR A 73 22.06 29.53 -5.58
C THR A 73 21.75 29.13 -4.13
N GLU A 74 21.25 30.06 -3.31
CA GLU A 74 20.83 29.76 -1.93
C GLU A 74 19.63 28.79 -1.92
N VAL A 75 18.67 29.02 -2.82
CA VAL A 75 17.49 28.17 -2.96
C VAL A 75 17.90 26.74 -3.35
N GLU A 76 18.75 26.59 -4.36
CA GLU A 76 19.22 25.27 -4.79
C GLU A 76 20.09 24.59 -3.72
N ARG A 77 20.91 25.34 -2.98
CA ARG A 77 21.63 24.81 -1.83
C ARG A 77 20.67 24.23 -0.81
N PHE A 78 19.65 24.97 -0.39
CA PHE A 78 18.66 24.48 0.59
C PHE A 78 17.95 23.23 0.09
N LYS A 79 17.46 23.24 -1.16
CA LYS A 79 16.79 22.08 -1.77
C LYS A 79 17.68 20.83 -1.79
N SER A 80 18.98 20.99 -2.04
CA SER A 80 19.94 19.87 -2.12
C SER A 80 20.17 19.14 -0.79
N LEU A 81 19.80 19.77 0.34
CA LEU A 81 19.94 19.17 1.68
C LEU A 81 18.98 18.00 1.93
N PHE A 82 17.88 17.94 1.16
CA PHE A 82 16.84 16.91 1.27
C PHE A 82 17.15 15.73 0.35
N ASN A 83 18.23 15.01 0.65
CA ASN A 83 18.71 13.91 -0.18
C ASN A 83 17.85 12.63 0.01
N TYR A 84 16.78 12.51 -0.77
CA TYR A 84 15.92 11.32 -0.78
C TYR A 84 16.70 10.05 -1.11
N SER A 85 17.59 10.06 -2.11
CA SER A 85 18.32 8.85 -2.52
C SER A 85 19.14 8.23 -1.39
N LYS A 86 19.71 9.04 -0.48
CA LYS A 86 20.43 8.55 0.70
C LYS A 86 19.49 8.02 1.79
N ASN A 87 18.32 8.62 1.95
CA ASN A 87 17.33 8.23 2.95
C ASN A 87 16.39 7.11 2.48
N GLN A 88 16.30 6.85 1.17
CA GLN A 88 15.33 5.94 0.58
C GLN A 88 15.37 4.52 1.18
N PRO A 89 16.54 3.91 1.47
CA PRO A 89 16.59 2.60 2.13
C PRO A 89 15.95 2.61 3.53
N PHE A 90 16.28 3.61 4.35
CA PHE A 90 15.75 3.74 5.72
C PHE A 90 14.24 4.00 5.74
N ILE A 91 13.78 4.82 4.79
CA ILE A 91 12.35 5.09 4.60
C ILE A 91 11.64 3.80 4.15
N ALA A 92 12.18 3.09 3.16
CA ALA A 92 11.60 1.84 2.69
C ALA A 92 11.53 0.79 3.80
N ASP A 93 12.59 0.63 4.58
CA ASP A 93 12.63 -0.27 5.73
C ASP A 93 11.58 0.10 6.78
N PHE A 94 11.41 1.40 7.07
CA PHE A 94 10.34 1.86 7.96
C PHE A 94 8.95 1.43 7.47
N PHE A 95 8.59 1.74 6.21
CA PHE A 95 7.28 1.35 5.66
C PHE A 95 7.11 -0.17 5.56
N MET A 96 8.19 -0.93 5.30
CA MET A 96 8.14 -2.39 5.30
C MET A 96 7.88 -2.97 6.69
N ASN A 97 8.41 -2.35 7.74
CA ASN A 97 8.19 -2.76 9.13
C ASN A 97 6.82 -2.31 9.65
N LYS A 98 6.28 -1.21 9.10
CA LYS A 98 4.99 -0.62 9.47
C LYS A 98 3.84 -1.01 8.54
N LYS A 99 4.01 -2.04 7.70
CA LYS A 99 3.01 -2.42 6.70
C LYS A 99 1.64 -2.78 7.29
N ASP A 100 1.63 -3.41 8.46
CA ASP A 100 0.40 -3.89 9.11
C ASP A 100 -0.29 -2.72 9.82
N ASP A 101 0.49 -1.87 10.51
CA ASP A 101 0.04 -0.60 11.10
C ASP A 101 -0.64 0.33 10.07
N LEU A 102 -0.17 0.29 8.81
CA LEU A 102 -0.68 1.10 7.71
C LEU A 102 -1.69 0.36 6.81
N GLU A 103 -2.03 -0.89 7.10
CA GLU A 103 -2.91 -1.74 6.28
C GLU A 103 -2.51 -1.78 4.78
N MET A 104 -1.21 -1.95 4.53
CA MET A 104 -0.61 -1.98 3.20
C MET A 104 -0.92 -3.31 2.50
N LYS A 105 -2.07 -3.35 1.82
CA LYS A 105 -2.52 -4.50 1.03
C LYS A 105 -2.76 -4.16 -0.44
N THR A 106 -3.37 -3.01 -0.72
CA THR A 106 -3.61 -2.52 -2.09
C THR A 106 -3.23 -1.07 -2.25
N CYS A 107 -2.81 -0.73 -3.48
CA CYS A 107 -2.37 0.60 -3.84
C CYS A 107 -3.39 1.67 -3.40
N PHE A 108 -2.93 2.65 -2.60
CA PHE A 108 -3.80 3.71 -2.09
C PHE A 108 -4.40 4.56 -3.21
N TYR A 109 -3.68 4.71 -4.33
CA TYR A 109 -4.17 5.50 -5.47
C TYR A 109 -5.21 4.82 -6.35
N CYS A 110 -5.06 3.53 -6.65
CA CYS A 110 -5.93 2.86 -7.62
C CYS A 110 -6.79 1.75 -7.02
N ASN A 111 -6.45 1.17 -5.88
CA ASN A 111 -7.12 -0.03 -5.33
C ASN A 111 -7.29 -1.18 -6.36
N ILE A 112 -6.39 -1.26 -7.36
CA ILE A 112 -6.36 -2.34 -8.36
C ILE A 112 -5.23 -3.32 -8.05
N ASP A 113 -4.03 -2.81 -7.84
CA ASP A 113 -2.85 -3.65 -7.65
C ASP A 113 -2.60 -3.89 -6.16
N PHE A 114 -2.17 -5.10 -5.83
CA PHE A 114 -1.60 -5.38 -4.51
C PHE A 114 -0.32 -4.56 -4.29
N ILE A 115 -0.13 -4.12 -3.06
CA ILE A 115 1.13 -3.58 -2.56
C ILE A 115 1.40 -4.31 -1.24
N ASN A 116 2.62 -4.82 -1.05
CA ASN A 116 2.95 -5.56 0.16
C ASN A 116 4.47 -5.54 0.41
N SER A 117 4.87 -5.92 1.62
CA SER A 117 6.22 -6.39 1.89
C SER A 117 6.17 -7.88 2.24
N PHE A 118 7.15 -8.63 1.75
CA PHE A 118 7.24 -10.07 1.95
C PHE A 118 8.66 -10.48 2.32
N ASN A 119 8.79 -11.61 3.00
CA ASN A 119 10.06 -12.17 3.39
C ASN A 119 10.55 -13.15 2.30
N ASP A 120 11.83 -13.09 1.95
CA ASP A 120 12.43 -14.06 1.01
C ASP A 120 12.76 -15.40 1.65
N ILE A 121 12.55 -15.54 2.96
CA ILE A 121 12.78 -16.76 3.73
C ILE A 121 11.45 -17.46 3.98
N GLY A 122 11.46 -18.79 3.88
CA GLY A 122 10.31 -19.65 4.15
C GLY A 122 9.77 -19.50 5.57
N GLU A 123 8.56 -20.02 5.78
CA GLU A 123 7.96 -20.11 7.11
C GLU A 123 8.48 -21.37 7.81
N TYR A 124 9.10 -21.18 8.97
CA TYR A 124 9.65 -22.26 9.79
C TYR A 124 9.09 -22.14 11.20
N GLU A 125 8.67 -23.27 11.78
CA GLU A 125 8.06 -23.29 13.11
C GLU A 125 9.07 -22.95 14.22
N ASN A 126 10.32 -23.37 14.03
CA ASN A 126 11.43 -23.18 14.96
C ASN A 126 12.77 -23.45 14.24
N GLU A 127 13.89 -23.29 14.94
CA GLU A 127 15.22 -23.41 14.36
C GLU A 127 15.54 -24.85 13.92
N ILE A 128 14.96 -25.87 14.56
CA ILE A 128 15.11 -27.27 14.14
C ILE A 128 14.36 -27.50 12.82
N ASP A 129 13.15 -26.98 12.71
CA ASP A 129 12.37 -27.02 11.47
C ASP A 129 13.10 -26.33 10.32
N PHE A 130 13.68 -25.16 10.60
CA PHE A 130 14.57 -24.46 9.67
C PHE A 130 15.75 -25.34 9.23
N ILE A 131 16.51 -25.91 10.17
CA ILE A 131 17.67 -26.74 9.83
C ILE A 131 17.30 -27.94 8.94
N ASN A 132 16.14 -28.55 9.18
CA ASN A 132 15.67 -29.69 8.40
C ASN A 132 15.11 -29.33 7.02
N LYS A 133 14.48 -28.17 6.87
CA LYS A 133 13.71 -27.81 5.66
C LYS A 133 14.32 -26.69 4.81
N ALA A 134 15.06 -25.76 5.42
CA ALA A 134 15.53 -24.54 4.77
C ALA A 134 16.50 -24.79 3.62
N THR A 135 16.23 -24.19 2.46
CA THR A 135 17.04 -24.33 1.25
C THR A 135 18.53 -24.10 1.51
N LEU A 136 19.38 -24.59 0.60
CA LEU A 136 20.81 -24.40 0.74
C LEU A 136 21.19 -22.91 0.89
N GLU A 137 20.54 -22.02 0.15
CA GLU A 137 20.81 -20.58 0.23
C GLU A 137 20.38 -19.96 1.56
N GLU A 138 19.24 -20.37 2.12
CA GLU A 138 18.85 -19.94 3.48
C GLU A 138 19.82 -20.48 4.53
N LEU A 139 20.27 -21.73 4.41
CA LEU A 139 21.22 -22.33 5.33
C LEU A 139 22.60 -21.64 5.28
N LYS A 140 23.00 -21.13 4.10
CA LYS A 140 24.24 -20.36 3.92
C LYS A 140 24.24 -19.03 4.69
N ILE A 141 23.07 -18.43 4.96
CA ILE A 141 22.96 -17.20 5.76
C ILE A 141 23.59 -17.40 7.14
N ILE A 142 23.41 -18.60 7.71
CA ILE A 142 23.86 -18.94 9.07
C ILE A 142 25.21 -19.65 9.04
N LEU A 143 25.33 -20.72 8.25
CA LEU A 143 26.51 -21.59 8.31
C LEU A 143 27.66 -21.08 7.43
N GLY A 144 27.39 -20.13 6.54
CA GLY A 144 28.30 -19.74 5.47
C GLY A 144 28.36 -20.75 4.33
N GLY A 145 28.83 -20.31 3.16
CA GLY A 145 28.88 -21.07 1.90
C GLY A 145 29.38 -22.50 2.03
N LYS A 146 30.69 -22.65 2.31
CA LYS A 146 31.37 -23.95 2.32
C LYS A 146 30.77 -24.93 3.33
N LYS A 147 30.41 -24.45 4.52
CA LYS A 147 29.89 -25.32 5.58
C LYS A 147 28.49 -25.79 5.25
N ALA A 148 27.60 -24.87 4.86
CA ALA A 148 26.23 -25.21 4.43
C ALA A 148 26.27 -26.27 3.33
N GLU A 149 27.09 -26.08 2.29
CA GLU A 149 27.25 -27.03 1.19
C GLU A 149 27.70 -28.42 1.65
N SER A 150 28.63 -28.48 2.62
CA SER A 150 29.15 -29.75 3.14
C SER A 150 28.13 -30.55 3.95
N VAL A 151 27.19 -29.89 4.64
CA VAL A 151 26.26 -30.54 5.58
C VAL A 151 24.83 -30.70 5.03
N TYR A 152 24.48 -29.95 3.97
CA TYR A 152 23.11 -29.84 3.46
C TYR A 152 22.46 -31.19 3.14
N LYS A 153 23.16 -32.06 2.41
CA LYS A 153 22.63 -33.38 2.03
C LYS A 153 22.41 -34.29 3.25
N GLU A 154 23.33 -34.25 4.22
CA GLU A 154 23.23 -35.08 5.42
C GLU A 154 22.07 -34.64 6.32
N LEU A 155 21.84 -33.33 6.45
CA LEU A 155 20.70 -32.78 7.19
C LEU A 155 19.34 -33.27 6.66
N ARG A 156 19.19 -33.39 5.33
CA ARG A 156 17.95 -33.88 4.70
C ARG A 156 17.66 -35.35 4.93
N ILE A 157 18.71 -36.14 5.17
CA ILE A 157 18.58 -37.58 5.41
C ILE A 157 18.31 -37.84 6.90
N LYS A 158 18.99 -37.11 7.79
CA LYS A 158 18.92 -37.39 9.23
C LYS A 158 17.64 -36.94 9.91
N ASN A 159 16.97 -35.90 9.40
CA ASN A 159 15.74 -35.33 9.98
C ASN A 159 15.87 -35.09 11.50
N ILE A 160 16.66 -34.08 11.85
CA ILE A 160 17.10 -33.77 13.21
C ILE A 160 15.91 -33.41 14.10
N SER A 161 15.80 -34.04 15.27
CA SER A 161 14.74 -33.74 16.23
C SER A 161 15.23 -32.83 17.37
N LYS A 162 16.53 -32.85 17.65
CA LYS A 162 17.15 -32.07 18.74
C LYS A 162 18.53 -31.56 18.33
N PHE A 163 18.91 -30.37 18.80
CA PHE A 163 20.21 -29.77 18.46
C PHE A 163 21.43 -30.65 18.77
N ASP A 164 21.36 -31.52 19.79
CA ASP A 164 22.49 -32.41 20.12
C ASP A 164 22.78 -33.46 19.04
N GLU A 165 21.77 -33.84 18.24
CA GLU A 165 21.94 -34.79 17.13
C GLU A 165 22.79 -34.20 15.99
N LEU A 166 22.90 -32.87 15.92
CA LEU A 166 23.77 -32.19 14.94
C LEU A 166 25.24 -32.54 15.13
N LYS A 167 25.67 -32.95 16.34
CA LYS A 167 27.04 -33.43 16.60
C LYS A 167 27.40 -34.68 15.79
N THR A 168 26.38 -35.39 15.28
CA THR A 168 26.57 -36.61 14.47
C THR A 168 26.82 -36.31 12.99
N ILE A 169 26.72 -35.05 12.56
CA ILE A 169 26.91 -34.61 11.19
C ILE A 169 28.36 -34.19 10.99
N LYS A 170 29.01 -34.76 9.97
CA LYS A 170 30.41 -34.45 9.71
C LYS A 170 30.55 -32.99 9.29
N GLY A 171 31.36 -32.22 10.01
CA GLY A 171 31.58 -30.80 9.74
C GLY A 171 30.80 -29.83 10.64
N ILE A 172 29.89 -30.34 11.48
CA ILE A 172 29.22 -29.55 12.53
C ILE A 172 29.94 -29.75 13.87
N GLY A 173 30.62 -28.69 14.33
CA GLY A 173 31.29 -28.65 15.63
C GLY A 173 30.44 -28.00 16.73
N LYS A 174 30.92 -28.05 17.97
CA LYS A 174 30.24 -27.46 19.15
C LYS A 174 29.91 -25.97 18.97
N GLU A 175 30.84 -25.18 18.43
CA GLU A 175 30.61 -23.75 18.18
C GLU A 175 29.48 -23.53 17.17
N THR A 176 29.43 -24.30 16.08
CA THR A 176 28.34 -24.18 15.09
C THR A 176 26.97 -24.51 15.68
N ILE A 177 26.90 -25.48 16.58
CA ILE A 177 25.64 -25.79 17.27
C ILE A 177 25.23 -24.64 18.20
N LYS A 178 26.21 -24.00 18.85
CA LYS A 178 25.96 -22.81 19.68
C LYS A 178 25.46 -21.65 18.83
N ASP A 179 26.08 -21.40 17.68
CA ASP A 179 25.64 -20.37 16.72
C ASP A 179 24.21 -20.65 16.25
N ILE A 180 23.90 -21.90 15.88
CA ILE A 180 22.55 -22.29 15.46
C ILE A 180 21.52 -22.04 16.57
N LYS A 181 21.84 -22.35 17.82
CA LYS A 181 20.93 -22.14 18.96
C LYS A 181 20.68 -20.65 19.27
N LEU A 182 21.55 -19.76 18.81
CA LEU A 182 21.43 -18.32 19.02
C LEU A 182 20.70 -17.62 17.88
N ILE A 183 20.38 -18.33 16.79
CA ILE A 183 19.58 -17.78 15.70
C ILE A 183 18.21 -17.41 16.24
N LYS A 184 17.78 -16.19 15.99
CA LYS A 184 16.36 -15.86 15.99
C LYS A 184 15.89 -15.89 14.55
N LEU A 185 14.89 -16.72 14.25
CA LEU A 185 14.35 -16.79 12.90
C LEU A 185 13.88 -15.42 12.38
N ASP A 186 13.43 -14.55 13.28
CA ASP A 186 13.06 -13.17 12.96
C ASP A 186 14.24 -12.33 12.44
N ASP A 187 15.46 -12.55 12.95
CA ASP A 187 16.66 -11.84 12.49
C ASP A 187 17.08 -12.27 11.08
N LEU A 188 16.62 -13.44 10.62
CA LEU A 188 16.85 -13.90 9.25
C LEU A 188 15.92 -13.18 8.26
N LYS A 189 14.75 -12.69 8.71
CA LYS A 189 13.73 -12.14 7.83
C LYS A 189 14.30 -10.95 7.06
N LYS A 190 14.42 -11.13 5.74
CA LYS A 190 14.86 -10.07 4.83
C LYS A 190 13.68 -9.64 4.00
N TYR A 191 13.04 -8.56 4.43
CA TYR A 191 11.89 -8.03 3.73
C TYR A 191 12.28 -7.45 2.37
N LYS A 192 11.42 -7.72 1.40
CA LYS A 192 11.39 -7.10 0.08
C LYS A 192 10.12 -6.29 -0.04
N ASN A 193 10.24 -5.10 -0.61
CA ASN A 193 9.11 -4.25 -0.93
C ASN A 193 8.57 -4.60 -2.32
N HIS A 194 7.28 -4.95 -2.38
CA HIS A 194 6.48 -4.97 -3.60
C HIS A 194 5.56 -3.76 -3.65
N PHE A 195 6.16 -2.61 -3.35
CA PHE A 195 5.54 -1.30 -3.44
C PHE A 195 6.61 -0.28 -3.77
N THR A 196 6.15 0.85 -4.27
CA THR A 196 6.97 2.05 -4.44
C THR A 196 6.47 3.12 -3.47
N LEU A 197 7.34 4.05 -3.10
CA LEU A 197 6.94 5.24 -2.36
C LEU A 197 6.90 6.40 -3.35
N ASP A 198 5.70 6.95 -3.54
CA ASP A 198 5.47 8.10 -4.38
C ASP A 198 5.46 9.37 -3.53
N HIS A 199 6.02 10.46 -4.05
CA HIS A 199 5.89 11.78 -3.44
C HIS A 199 4.62 12.45 -3.95
N PHE A 200 3.54 12.50 -3.15
CA PHE A 200 2.26 13.06 -3.60
C PHE A 200 2.45 14.48 -4.16
N MET A 201 3.13 15.34 -3.40
CA MET A 201 3.76 16.57 -3.87
C MET A 201 5.13 16.21 -4.48
N PRO A 202 5.31 16.37 -5.80
CA PRO A 202 6.45 15.78 -6.50
C PRO A 202 7.78 16.42 -6.08
N GLN A 203 8.78 15.56 -5.85
CA GLN A 203 10.13 15.95 -5.44
C GLN A 203 10.77 16.98 -6.38
N SER A 204 10.47 16.94 -7.69
CA SER A 204 11.00 17.91 -8.67
C SER A 204 10.56 19.35 -8.39
N LYS A 205 9.36 19.54 -7.81
CA LYS A 205 8.82 20.86 -7.46
C LYS A 205 9.03 21.19 -5.98
N TYR A 206 8.87 20.19 -5.10
CA TYR A 206 8.92 20.32 -3.65
C TYR A 206 9.99 19.41 -3.03
N PRO A 207 11.28 19.59 -3.35
CA PRO A 207 12.34 18.70 -2.85
C PRO A 207 12.47 18.74 -1.32
N TYR A 208 12.12 19.85 -0.68
CA TYR A 208 12.09 19.97 0.79
C TYR A 208 11.00 19.11 1.48
N PHE A 209 10.03 18.59 0.72
CA PHE A 209 9.06 17.60 1.23
C PHE A 209 9.39 16.17 0.80
N SER A 210 10.56 15.92 0.20
CA SER A 210 10.89 14.57 -0.29
C SER A 210 11.12 13.54 0.83
N LEU A 211 11.35 14.03 2.05
CA LEU A 211 11.56 13.22 3.25
C LEU A 211 10.36 13.29 4.21
N ASN A 212 9.24 13.90 3.81
CA ASN A 212 8.08 14.00 4.70
C ASN A 212 7.27 12.71 4.68
N LEU A 213 6.95 12.19 5.88
CA LEU A 213 6.17 10.98 6.09
C LEU A 213 4.81 11.00 5.36
N PHE A 214 4.10 12.10 5.48
CA PHE A 214 2.76 12.31 4.92
C PHE A 214 2.82 12.70 3.43
N ASN A 215 3.99 13.03 2.88
CA ASN A 215 4.15 13.18 1.44
C ASN A 215 4.45 11.85 0.73
N LEU A 216 4.82 10.80 1.47
CA LEU A 216 5.23 9.50 0.93
C LEU A 216 4.07 8.51 0.92
N ILE A 217 3.55 8.21 -0.27
CA ILE A 217 2.40 7.31 -0.46
C ILE A 217 2.87 5.95 -0.97
N PRO A 218 2.67 4.87 -0.19
CA PRO A 218 2.86 3.51 -0.69
C PRO A 218 1.95 3.24 -1.88
N SER A 219 2.51 2.87 -3.03
CA SER A 219 1.73 2.72 -4.25
C SER A 219 2.33 1.70 -5.19
N CYS A 220 1.53 1.20 -6.12
CA CYS A 220 2.02 0.29 -7.13
C CYS A 220 2.91 1.03 -8.14
N TYR A 221 3.82 0.28 -8.77
CA TYR A 221 4.72 0.79 -9.79
C TYR A 221 3.99 1.52 -10.93
N SER A 222 2.84 1.00 -11.36
CA SER A 222 2.05 1.61 -12.43
C SER A 222 1.58 3.03 -12.07
N CYS A 223 1.08 3.24 -10.84
CA CYS A 223 0.61 4.55 -10.43
C CYS A 223 1.76 5.55 -10.28
N ASN A 224 2.80 5.19 -9.53
CA ASN A 224 3.94 6.06 -9.25
C ASN A 224 4.78 6.30 -10.52
N SER A 225 5.36 5.23 -11.06
CA SER A 225 6.45 5.32 -12.04
C SER A 225 5.97 5.43 -13.49
N LYS A 226 4.78 4.90 -13.83
CA LYS A 226 4.27 4.95 -15.22
C LYS A 226 3.31 6.09 -15.48
N PHE A 227 2.39 6.38 -14.56
CA PHE A 227 1.26 7.28 -14.83
C PHE A 227 1.43 8.67 -14.21
N LYS A 228 1.68 8.77 -12.91
CA LYS A 228 1.85 10.05 -12.23
C LYS A 228 3.12 10.77 -12.68
N GLY A 229 4.27 10.11 -12.60
CA GLY A 229 5.56 10.73 -12.94
C GLY A 229 5.76 12.06 -12.20
N ALA A 230 6.12 13.12 -12.93
CA ALA A 230 6.30 14.47 -12.40
C ALA A 230 5.06 15.38 -12.56
N MET A 231 3.88 14.81 -12.85
CA MET A 231 2.66 15.61 -12.98
C MET A 231 2.33 16.33 -11.67
N VAL A 232 1.95 17.59 -11.79
CA VAL A 232 1.58 18.45 -10.66
C VAL A 232 0.12 18.82 -10.79
N PHE A 233 -0.62 18.75 -9.68
CA PHE A 233 -1.94 19.34 -9.60
C PHE A 233 -1.85 20.88 -9.65
N LYS A 234 -2.84 21.53 -10.26
CA LYS A 234 -2.82 22.99 -10.47
C LYS A 234 -3.20 23.77 -9.21
N ASP A 235 -4.19 23.28 -8.49
CA ASP A 235 -4.67 23.86 -7.24
C ASP A 235 -4.08 23.07 -6.08
N ILE A 236 -3.18 23.71 -5.33
CA ILE A 236 -2.50 23.08 -4.20
C ILE A 236 -3.42 22.98 -2.97
N ASP A 237 -4.40 23.87 -2.82
CA ASP A 237 -5.29 23.89 -1.66
C ASP A 237 -6.24 22.69 -1.64
N ASN A 238 -6.60 22.18 -2.81
CA ASN A 238 -7.48 21.02 -2.94
C ASN A 238 -6.74 19.68 -2.75
N LEU A 239 -5.41 19.68 -2.64
CA LEU A 239 -4.63 18.44 -2.47
C LEU A 239 -4.94 17.69 -1.19
N LYS A 240 -5.34 18.40 -0.13
CA LYS A 240 -5.80 17.80 1.13
C LYS A 240 -7.01 16.88 0.94
N TYR A 241 -7.86 17.14 -0.06
CA TYR A 241 -9.00 16.26 -0.35
C TYR A 241 -8.61 15.02 -1.16
N LEU A 242 -7.44 15.05 -1.81
CA LEU A 242 -6.96 14.02 -2.74
C LEU A 242 -5.86 13.12 -2.19
N SER A 243 -5.00 13.64 -1.31
CA SER A 243 -3.84 12.90 -0.80
C SER A 243 -4.27 11.79 0.15
N PRO A 244 -3.92 10.52 -0.10
CA PRO A 244 -4.28 9.42 0.79
C PRO A 244 -3.84 9.60 2.24
N SER A 245 -2.78 10.36 2.50
CA SER A 245 -2.22 10.62 3.83
C SER A 245 -2.89 11.78 4.56
N SER A 246 -3.73 12.57 3.89
CA SER A 246 -4.37 13.75 4.47
C SER A 246 -5.54 13.38 5.37
N ASN A 247 -5.71 14.12 6.47
CA ASN A 247 -6.84 13.97 7.36
C ASN A 247 -8.16 14.31 6.67
N LEU A 248 -8.13 15.27 5.74
CA LEU A 248 -9.26 15.75 4.96
C LEU A 248 -9.57 14.94 3.69
N PHE A 249 -8.90 13.81 3.47
CA PHE A 249 -9.12 12.96 2.30
C PHE A 249 -10.61 12.58 2.11
N SER A 250 -11.21 13.00 1.00
CA SER A 250 -12.62 12.75 0.63
C SER A 250 -12.78 12.06 -0.72
N LEU A 251 -11.68 11.82 -1.43
CA LEU A 251 -11.66 11.26 -2.79
C LEU A 251 -12.34 9.89 -2.88
N ASN A 252 -12.41 9.12 -1.79
CA ASN A 252 -13.13 7.85 -1.79
C ASN A 252 -14.67 8.00 -1.74
N SER A 253 -15.21 9.03 -1.09
CA SER A 253 -16.66 9.27 -1.03
C SER A 253 -17.16 10.04 -2.25
N GLU A 254 -16.30 10.82 -2.90
CA GLU A 254 -16.69 11.64 -4.05
C GLU A 254 -16.67 10.88 -5.39
N ILE A 255 -16.12 9.66 -5.39
CA ILE A 255 -16.01 8.85 -6.60
C ILE A 255 -16.88 7.62 -6.48
N GLY A 256 -17.81 7.44 -7.41
CA GLY A 256 -18.64 6.26 -7.54
C GLY A 256 -18.35 5.48 -8.81
N PHE A 257 -18.69 4.19 -8.83
CA PHE A 257 -18.71 3.34 -9.99
C PHE A 257 -20.13 3.09 -10.45
N LYS A 258 -20.40 3.30 -11.73
CA LYS A 258 -21.73 3.09 -12.31
C LYS A 258 -21.74 1.91 -13.27
N LEU A 259 -22.72 1.02 -13.09
CA LEU A 259 -23.05 -0.04 -14.03
C LEU A 259 -24.19 0.38 -14.95
N TYR A 260 -23.97 0.30 -16.25
CA TYR A 260 -24.98 0.47 -17.27
C TYR A 260 -25.21 -0.83 -18.01
N PHE A 261 -26.46 -1.06 -18.40
CA PHE A 261 -26.85 -2.19 -19.25
C PHE A 261 -27.26 -1.66 -20.63
N ASN A 262 -26.67 -2.23 -21.67
CA ASN A 262 -26.99 -1.98 -23.07
C ASN A 262 -28.01 -3.00 -23.60
N THR A 263 -28.82 -3.58 -22.72
CA THR A 263 -29.83 -4.59 -23.05
C THR A 263 -31.23 -4.00 -23.03
N LYS A 264 -32.15 -4.61 -23.79
CA LYS A 264 -33.56 -4.24 -23.75
C LYS A 264 -34.17 -4.60 -22.39
N GLY A 265 -35.06 -3.75 -21.88
CA GLY A 265 -35.79 -3.97 -20.63
C GLY A 265 -35.74 -2.77 -19.70
N LYS A 266 -36.86 -2.45 -19.05
CA LYS A 266 -36.93 -1.32 -18.09
C LYS A 266 -36.45 -1.72 -16.69
N ARG A 267 -36.82 -2.92 -16.24
CA ARG A 267 -36.50 -3.45 -14.91
C ARG A 267 -35.11 -4.10 -14.88
N LEU A 268 -34.45 -4.04 -13.72
CA LEU A 268 -33.09 -4.56 -13.50
C LEU A 268 -33.02 -6.07 -13.80
N GLU A 269 -33.99 -6.84 -13.34
CA GLU A 269 -34.04 -8.30 -13.51
C GLU A 269 -34.11 -8.67 -14.99
N THR A 270 -34.89 -7.92 -15.77
CA THR A 270 -34.97 -8.10 -17.23
C THR A 270 -33.64 -7.78 -17.90
N LYS A 271 -32.99 -6.67 -17.48
CA LYS A 271 -31.68 -6.28 -18.02
C LYS A 271 -30.62 -7.35 -17.76
N ILE A 272 -30.53 -7.85 -16.52
CA ILE A 272 -29.62 -8.93 -16.10
C ILE A 272 -29.89 -10.21 -16.89
N LYS A 273 -31.15 -10.62 -17.02
CA LYS A 273 -31.53 -11.83 -17.78
C LYS A 273 -31.10 -11.73 -19.24
N ASN A 274 -31.23 -10.55 -19.84
CA ASN A 274 -30.89 -10.29 -21.23
C ASN A 274 -29.39 -10.10 -21.47
N THR A 275 -28.58 -9.88 -20.44
CA THR A 275 -27.12 -9.81 -20.53
C THR A 275 -26.52 -11.18 -20.88
N ARG A 276 -25.69 -11.21 -21.92
CA ARG A 276 -25.03 -12.41 -22.45
C ARG A 276 -23.52 -12.21 -22.60
N ILE A 277 -23.11 -11.09 -23.17
CA ILE A 277 -21.71 -10.80 -23.51
C ILE A 277 -21.22 -9.53 -22.80
N LEU A 278 -19.90 -9.34 -22.78
CA LEU A 278 -19.28 -8.22 -22.07
C LEU A 278 -19.66 -6.83 -22.62
N ASN A 279 -20.15 -6.75 -23.86
CA ASN A 279 -20.59 -5.49 -24.47
C ASN A 279 -22.02 -5.10 -24.10
N ASP A 280 -22.76 -6.00 -23.48
CA ASP A 280 -24.10 -5.74 -22.93
C ASP A 280 -24.03 -4.91 -21.65
N ILE A 281 -22.83 -4.70 -21.10
CA ILE A 281 -22.59 -3.83 -19.95
C ILE A 281 -21.53 -2.76 -20.26
N ARG A 282 -21.67 -1.63 -19.58
CA ARG A 282 -20.65 -0.57 -19.49
C ARG A 282 -20.45 -0.22 -18.03
N VAL A 283 -19.20 0.07 -17.67
CA VAL A 283 -18.83 0.59 -16.37
C VAL A 283 -18.22 1.96 -16.57
N ASP A 284 -18.55 2.90 -15.70
CA ASP A 284 -17.97 4.24 -15.70
C ASP A 284 -17.78 4.78 -14.28
N PHE A 285 -17.12 5.93 -14.19
CA PHE A 285 -17.03 6.71 -12.97
C PHE A 285 -18.20 7.71 -12.89
N GLU A 286 -18.73 7.90 -11.69
CA GLU A 286 -19.72 8.93 -11.36
C GLU A 286 -19.06 9.90 -10.38
N ASN A 287 -19.00 11.19 -10.75
CA ASN A 287 -18.57 12.23 -9.82
C ASN A 287 -19.74 12.56 -8.90
N MET A 288 -19.62 12.19 -7.62
CA MET A 288 -20.64 12.41 -6.60
C MET A 288 -20.35 13.66 -5.77
N GLY A 289 -19.21 14.32 -5.98
CA GLY A 289 -18.72 15.44 -5.18
C GLY A 289 -18.38 16.69 -5.99
N SER A 290 -17.73 17.64 -5.31
CA SER A 290 -17.37 18.95 -5.85
C SER A 290 -15.85 19.19 -5.93
N VAL A 291 -15.01 18.20 -5.63
CA VAL A 291 -13.54 18.35 -5.74
C VAL A 291 -13.16 18.63 -7.20
N LYS A 292 -12.62 19.84 -7.41
CA LYS A 292 -12.33 20.39 -8.75
C LYS A 292 -11.30 19.57 -9.52
N GLU A 293 -10.40 18.89 -8.81
CA GLU A 293 -9.29 18.12 -9.38
C GLU A 293 -9.61 16.62 -9.50
N PHE A 294 -10.88 16.24 -9.33
CA PHE A 294 -11.34 14.86 -9.52
C PHE A 294 -10.91 14.28 -10.88
N ASP A 295 -11.24 14.97 -11.98
CA ASP A 295 -10.89 14.50 -13.32
C ASP A 295 -9.38 14.49 -13.53
N VAL A 296 -8.66 15.44 -12.94
CA VAL A 296 -7.19 15.48 -12.97
C VAL A 296 -6.62 14.24 -12.28
N TYR A 297 -7.15 13.84 -11.13
CA TYR A 297 -6.72 12.64 -10.42
C TYR A 297 -7.00 11.37 -11.26
N LEU A 298 -8.21 11.24 -11.81
CA LEU A 298 -8.55 10.10 -12.67
C LEU A 298 -7.65 10.01 -13.91
N ASP A 299 -7.36 11.14 -14.54
CA ASP A 299 -6.52 11.22 -15.73
C ASP A 299 -5.03 11.02 -15.41
N MET A 300 -4.57 11.52 -14.27
CA MET A 300 -3.19 11.34 -13.78
C MET A 300 -2.88 9.86 -13.58
N PHE A 301 -3.76 9.11 -12.93
CA PHE A 301 -3.56 7.68 -12.67
C PHE A 301 -4.20 6.75 -13.71
N LYS A 302 -4.74 7.31 -14.80
CA LYS A 302 -5.43 6.60 -15.90
C LYS A 302 -6.54 5.66 -15.41
N LEU A 303 -7.25 6.04 -14.34
CA LEU A 303 -8.19 5.17 -13.65
C LEU A 303 -9.40 4.80 -14.51
N LYS A 304 -9.96 5.75 -15.29
CA LYS A 304 -11.08 5.49 -16.22
C LYS A 304 -10.78 4.27 -17.11
N GLY A 305 -9.67 4.32 -17.86
CA GLY A 305 -9.26 3.23 -18.75
C GLY A 305 -8.94 1.93 -18.02
N ARG A 306 -8.26 2.00 -16.88
CA ARG A 306 -7.88 0.81 -16.10
C ARG A 306 -9.09 0.06 -15.55
N TYR A 307 -10.06 0.76 -14.96
CA TYR A 307 -11.27 0.11 -14.46
C TYR A 307 -12.17 -0.40 -15.60
N VAL A 308 -12.26 0.33 -16.71
CA VAL A 308 -12.96 -0.14 -17.91
C VAL A 308 -12.35 -1.43 -18.46
N TYR A 309 -11.01 -1.56 -18.47
CA TYR A 309 -10.33 -2.80 -18.83
C TYR A 309 -10.76 -3.97 -17.93
N HIS A 310 -10.94 -3.71 -16.64
CA HIS A 310 -11.42 -4.67 -15.65
C HIS A 310 -12.96 -4.78 -15.54
N LYS A 311 -13.72 -4.36 -16.57
CA LYS A 311 -15.19 -4.54 -16.59
C LYS A 311 -15.65 -6.00 -16.52
N ASN A 312 -14.76 -6.95 -16.79
CA ASN A 312 -14.99 -8.37 -16.58
C ASN A 312 -15.30 -8.72 -15.11
N GLU A 313 -14.75 -7.98 -14.13
CA GLU A 313 -15.08 -8.16 -12.72
C GLU A 313 -16.56 -7.85 -12.43
N ALA A 314 -17.11 -6.77 -13.01
CA ALA A 314 -18.55 -6.49 -12.93
C ALA A 314 -19.39 -7.57 -13.65
N MET A 315 -18.95 -8.02 -14.82
CA MET A 315 -19.63 -9.09 -15.56
C MET A 315 -19.72 -10.40 -14.77
N LYS A 316 -18.70 -10.74 -13.97
CA LYS A 316 -18.73 -11.92 -13.08
C LYS A 316 -19.87 -11.80 -12.06
N LEU A 317 -20.05 -10.63 -11.44
CA LEU A 317 -21.16 -10.38 -10.51
C LEU A 317 -22.52 -10.44 -11.22
N VAL A 318 -22.65 -9.84 -12.41
CA VAL A 318 -23.87 -9.89 -13.22
C VAL A 318 -24.26 -11.33 -13.56
N LYS A 319 -23.30 -12.16 -14.00
CA LYS A 319 -23.53 -13.57 -14.30
C LYS A 319 -23.97 -14.35 -13.06
N LYS A 320 -23.25 -14.20 -11.94
CA LYS A 320 -23.66 -14.83 -10.67
C LYS A 320 -25.06 -14.40 -10.24
N ARG A 321 -25.42 -13.12 -10.37
CA ARG A 321 -26.76 -12.61 -10.00
C ARG A 321 -27.86 -13.18 -10.89
N LYS A 322 -27.53 -13.45 -12.16
CA LYS A 322 -28.40 -14.10 -13.14
C LYS A 322 -28.61 -15.58 -12.83
N ASP A 323 -27.54 -16.29 -12.49
CA ASP A 323 -27.55 -17.73 -12.23
C ASP A 323 -28.13 -18.05 -10.85
N TYR A 324 -27.94 -17.15 -9.88
CA TYR A 324 -28.43 -17.27 -8.50
C TYR A 324 -29.32 -16.09 -8.12
N PRO A 325 -30.56 -16.02 -8.65
CA PRO A 325 -31.55 -15.06 -8.17
C PRO A 325 -32.02 -15.39 -6.75
N ASP A 326 -32.72 -14.44 -6.11
CA ASP A 326 -33.12 -14.59 -4.70
C ASP A 326 -33.98 -15.85 -4.46
N SER A 327 -34.77 -16.28 -5.44
CA SER A 327 -35.50 -17.55 -5.38
C SER A 327 -34.56 -18.75 -5.23
N GLU A 328 -33.50 -18.82 -6.04
CA GLU A 328 -32.50 -19.90 -5.97
C GLU A 328 -31.69 -19.84 -4.68
N LEU A 329 -31.31 -18.64 -4.24
CA LEU A 329 -30.59 -18.46 -2.98
C LEU A 329 -31.41 -18.95 -1.78
N ASN A 330 -32.71 -18.65 -1.76
CA ASN A 330 -33.63 -19.11 -0.72
C ASN A 330 -33.87 -20.62 -0.77
N GLU A 331 -33.90 -21.22 -1.96
CA GLU A 331 -34.01 -22.67 -2.12
C GLU A 331 -32.76 -23.39 -1.61
N ILE A 332 -31.55 -22.91 -1.97
CA ILE A 332 -30.29 -23.43 -1.44
C ILE A 332 -30.25 -23.32 0.09
N ALA A 333 -30.69 -22.19 0.65
CA ALA A 333 -30.77 -22.00 2.10
C ALA A 333 -31.68 -23.04 2.77
N LYS A 334 -32.85 -23.29 2.18
CA LYS A 334 -33.79 -24.31 2.66
C LYS A 334 -33.20 -25.72 2.59
N LEU A 335 -32.53 -26.08 1.49
CA LEU A 335 -31.97 -27.41 1.29
C LEU A 335 -30.76 -27.69 2.18
N THR A 336 -29.92 -26.67 2.40
CA THR A 336 -28.69 -26.81 3.20
C THR A 336 -28.88 -26.52 4.69
N GLY A 337 -29.99 -25.88 5.07
CA GLY A 337 -30.21 -25.37 6.43
C GLY A 337 -29.30 -24.20 6.81
N ARG A 338 -28.55 -23.62 5.87
CA ARG A 338 -27.64 -22.49 6.10
C ARG A 338 -28.36 -21.15 5.94
N HIS A 339 -27.86 -20.12 6.62
CA HIS A 339 -28.39 -18.78 6.49
C HIS A 339 -28.12 -18.20 5.08
N VAL A 340 -29.10 -17.50 4.50
CA VAL A 340 -29.02 -16.97 3.13
C VAL A 340 -27.79 -16.07 2.93
N LEU A 341 -27.42 -15.29 3.95
CA LEU A 341 -26.23 -14.42 3.88
C LEU A 341 -24.94 -15.23 3.70
N ASP A 342 -24.81 -16.38 4.34
CA ASP A 342 -23.60 -17.21 4.22
C ASP A 342 -23.50 -17.82 2.81
N ILE A 343 -24.63 -18.22 2.25
CA ILE A 343 -24.71 -18.69 0.86
C ILE A 343 -24.37 -17.55 -0.11
N LYS A 344 -24.86 -16.34 0.14
CA LYS A 344 -24.49 -15.15 -0.65
C LYS A 344 -22.98 -14.89 -0.56
N LYS A 345 -22.36 -14.98 0.62
CA LYS A 345 -20.91 -14.82 0.80
C LYS A 345 -20.12 -15.88 0.02
N ASP A 346 -20.55 -17.14 0.03
CA ASP A 346 -19.89 -18.20 -0.74
C ASP A 346 -20.01 -17.99 -2.26
N ILE A 347 -21.20 -17.62 -2.73
CA ILE A 347 -21.46 -17.46 -4.16
C ILE A 347 -20.83 -16.18 -4.71
N PHE A 348 -21.05 -15.04 -4.06
CA PHE A 348 -20.66 -13.74 -4.58
C PHE A 348 -19.29 -13.25 -4.05
N GLY A 349 -18.77 -13.88 -3.00
CA GLY A 349 -17.56 -13.50 -2.28
C GLY A 349 -17.89 -12.66 -1.04
N SER A 350 -17.14 -12.86 0.05
CA SER A 350 -17.31 -12.14 1.32
C SER A 350 -17.04 -10.63 1.19
N LEU A 351 -16.12 -10.25 0.30
CA LEU A 351 -15.66 -8.88 0.06
C LEU A 351 -16.77 -7.84 -0.10
N ILE A 352 -17.87 -8.19 -0.77
CA ILE A 352 -18.95 -7.22 -1.02
C ILE A 352 -19.89 -7.04 0.18
N PHE A 353 -19.86 -7.96 1.16
CA PHE A 353 -20.74 -7.96 2.33
C PHE A 353 -20.04 -7.52 3.62
N ASN A 354 -18.71 -7.58 3.68
CA ASN A 354 -17.94 -7.27 4.88
C ASN A 354 -17.25 -5.92 4.75
N ASP A 355 -17.49 -5.02 5.71
CA ASP A 355 -16.82 -3.72 5.79
C ASP A 355 -15.32 -3.85 6.09
N ASP A 356 -14.88 -4.95 6.70
CA ASP A 356 -13.48 -5.15 7.11
C ASP A 356 -12.56 -5.57 5.94
N GLU A 357 -13.12 -6.01 4.82
CA GLU A 357 -12.38 -6.44 3.63
C GLU A 357 -12.12 -5.29 2.63
N LYS A 358 -12.33 -4.03 3.03
CA LYS A 358 -12.15 -2.81 2.21
C LYS A 358 -10.79 -2.65 1.54
N ASN A 359 -9.80 -3.43 1.96
CA ASN A 359 -8.41 -3.30 1.56
C ASN A 359 -8.00 -4.26 0.42
N GLU A 360 -8.94 -5.05 -0.11
CA GLU A 360 -8.73 -5.92 -1.27
C GLU A 360 -8.81 -5.19 -2.63
N PRO A 361 -8.22 -5.75 -3.71
CA PRO A 361 -8.36 -5.21 -5.03
C PRO A 361 -9.82 -5.11 -5.45
N PHE A 362 -10.17 -3.96 -6.00
CA PHE A 362 -11.51 -3.64 -6.47
C PHE A 362 -12.58 -3.64 -5.38
N ALA A 363 -12.24 -3.56 -4.10
CA ALA A 363 -13.21 -3.66 -3.00
C ALA A 363 -14.41 -2.72 -3.19
N LYS A 364 -14.15 -1.41 -3.30
CA LYS A 364 -15.20 -0.39 -3.54
C LYS A 364 -15.93 -0.63 -4.85
N TYR A 365 -15.20 -0.92 -5.93
CA TYR A 365 -15.78 -1.18 -7.25
C TYR A 365 -16.75 -2.36 -7.24
N LYS A 366 -16.35 -3.50 -6.70
CA LYS A 366 -17.19 -4.71 -6.62
C LYS A 366 -18.41 -4.46 -5.73
N ARG A 367 -18.23 -3.77 -4.61
CA ARG A 367 -19.33 -3.44 -3.69
C ARG A 367 -20.39 -2.54 -4.33
N GLU A 368 -20.01 -1.43 -4.94
CA GLU A 368 -20.96 -0.51 -5.57
C GLU A 368 -21.66 -1.13 -6.79
N ILE A 369 -20.96 -2.00 -7.52
CA ILE A 369 -21.58 -2.80 -8.58
C ILE A 369 -22.57 -3.81 -7.98
N ALA A 370 -22.24 -4.45 -6.86
CA ALA A 370 -23.14 -5.38 -6.18
C ALA A 370 -24.40 -4.68 -5.62
N GLU A 371 -24.26 -3.47 -5.07
CA GLU A 371 -25.38 -2.62 -4.65
C GLU A 371 -26.33 -2.34 -5.83
N GLN A 372 -25.78 -1.96 -6.98
CA GLN A 372 -26.56 -1.73 -8.21
C GLN A 372 -27.22 -3.00 -8.79
N LEU A 373 -26.75 -4.18 -8.39
CA LEU A 373 -27.34 -5.48 -8.74
C LEU A 373 -28.37 -5.97 -7.72
N GLY A 374 -28.62 -5.21 -6.65
CA GLY A 374 -29.54 -5.58 -5.57
C GLY A 374 -29.04 -6.81 -4.78
N LEU A 375 -27.74 -6.95 -4.60
CA LEU A 375 -27.15 -8.07 -3.84
C LEU A 375 -27.04 -7.78 -2.34
N LEU A 376 -26.83 -6.51 -1.97
CA LEU A 376 -26.63 -6.03 -0.61
C LEU A 376 -27.94 -5.60 0.05
#